data_AF-A0A9P4J7X3-F1
#
_entry.id   AF-A0A9P4J7X3-F1
#
_cell.length_a   1.000
_cell.length_b   1.000
_cell.length_c   1.000
_cell.angle_alpha   90.00
_cell.angle_beta   90.00
_cell.angle_gamma   90.00
#
_symmetry.space_group_name_H-M   'P 1'
#
loop_
_entity.id
_entity.type
_entity.pdbx_description
1 polymer ?
#
loop_
_entity_poly.entity_id
_entity_poly.type
_entity_poly.pdbx_seq_one_letter_code
_entity_poly.pdbx_strand_id
1 'polypeptide(L)'
;MAPFNEELSIHIRGPFNLKQFAYYTPSTSTSKRTSEEIPRPRDPRGPLRRDMLERSLASVVCPKANQTSYTVAGKTFKIECGMDRQGNIGSSLQPNFGSCIQKCAQTSGCKQVSYVKAQGGMCYLKGTSVTLRPQDYVRGIAGARLTASSSGATTSAKQTSSTTSSSTSSSSVYTRQSYYNAAAQIANGVTFLNNLGGGTYPGIWSAKFGNSLGYASADGLKPAMSSTTLADTTLPSLSELSLWASDLCTTSSPCPYSRPGTVAHHGFGGASKLFLFEFLMPHSDGADMPALWFLNARIPRTQQYGSCSCWGNTGGCGELDAFEVLTKSEDRMIASVHGVQAATNPNYFARPTTKTVKAAVSMVGGTTVLKVLDDSYDFSTGLSQRQVDALLSTAAVSAQMKLPS
;
A
#
# COMPACT_ATOMS: atom_id res chain seq x y z
N MET A 1 -2.11 18.80 -12.15
CA MET A 1 -2.07 19.32 -10.77
C MET A 1 -0.83 18.78 -10.12
N ALA A 2 0.29 19.30 -10.62
CA ALA A 2 1.59 18.99 -10.06
C ALA A 2 1.70 19.78 -8.75
N PRO A 3 2.16 19.16 -7.67
CA PRO A 3 2.85 17.87 -7.66
C PRO A 3 2.03 16.70 -7.14
N PHE A 4 0.85 16.93 -6.54
CA PHE A 4 0.11 15.90 -5.83
C PHE A 4 -0.62 14.91 -6.73
N ASN A 5 -0.64 15.08 -8.05
CA ASN A 5 -1.07 14.03 -8.99
C ASN A 5 0.05 13.04 -9.36
N GLU A 6 1.28 13.26 -8.88
CA GLU A 6 2.43 12.37 -9.07
C GLU A 6 2.56 11.36 -7.92
N GLU A 7 3.70 10.67 -7.88
CA GLU A 7 4.08 9.80 -6.77
C GLU A 7 4.43 10.61 -5.52
N LEU A 8 3.80 10.26 -4.40
CA LEU A 8 4.08 10.85 -3.10
C LEU A 8 4.75 9.84 -2.17
N SER A 9 5.73 10.31 -1.41
CA SER A 9 6.21 9.62 -0.22
C SER A 9 5.51 10.22 1.00
N ILE A 10 5.18 9.39 1.98
CA ILE A 10 4.63 9.84 3.26
C ILE A 10 5.75 9.83 4.27
N HIS A 11 5.76 10.79 5.19
CA HIS A 11 6.77 10.91 6.21
C HIS A 11 6.11 11.13 7.56
N ILE A 12 6.74 10.60 8.60
CA ILE A 12 6.34 10.79 9.98
C ILE A 12 7.54 11.19 10.82
N ARG A 13 7.31 12.12 11.76
CA ARG A 13 8.30 12.62 12.73
C ARG A 13 7.78 12.43 14.12
N GLY A 14 8.63 11.94 15.02
CA GLY A 14 8.25 11.68 16.40
C GLY A 14 8.13 12.95 17.26
N PRO A 15 7.46 12.87 18.43
CA PRO A 15 6.87 11.67 19.02
C PRO A 15 5.60 11.15 18.33
N PHE A 16 5.69 9.97 17.68
CA PHE A 16 4.64 9.48 16.78
C PHE A 16 4.59 7.95 16.80
N ASN A 17 3.40 7.39 16.94
CA ASN A 17 3.14 5.96 16.80
C ASN A 17 2.12 5.74 15.69
N LEU A 18 2.56 5.09 14.60
CA LEU A 18 1.68 4.68 13.51
C LEU A 18 1.09 3.30 13.81
N LYS A 19 -0.23 3.23 13.96
CA LYS A 19 -0.96 1.98 14.21
C LYS A 19 -1.42 1.29 12.94
N GLN A 20 -2.04 2.06 12.04
CA GLN A 20 -2.52 1.54 10.76
C GLN A 20 -2.29 2.55 9.65
N PHE A 21 -2.08 2.03 8.44
CA PHE A 21 -2.03 2.81 7.21
C PHE A 21 -2.72 2.06 6.09
N ALA A 22 -3.47 2.76 5.26
CA ALA A 22 -4.03 2.21 4.03
C ALA A 22 -3.99 3.24 2.90
N TYR A 23 -3.69 2.76 1.70
CA TYR A 23 -3.67 3.57 0.47
C TYR A 23 -4.60 2.95 -0.56
N TYR A 24 -5.45 3.78 -1.17
CA TYR A 24 -6.46 3.36 -2.13
C TYR A 24 -6.36 4.15 -3.43
N THR A 25 -6.63 3.46 -4.53
CA THR A 25 -6.80 4.05 -5.86
C THR A 25 -8.17 3.69 -6.42
N PRO A 26 -8.69 4.46 -7.40
CA PRO A 26 -9.91 4.10 -8.10
C PRO A 26 -9.81 2.66 -8.62
N SER A 27 -10.81 1.85 -8.30
CA SER A 27 -10.98 0.54 -8.92
C SER A 27 -11.11 0.79 -10.42
N THR A 28 -10.40 0.02 -11.25
CA THR A 28 -10.50 0.15 -12.71
C THR A 28 -11.94 -0.20 -13.13
N SER A 29 -12.80 0.81 -13.25
CA SER A 29 -14.11 0.67 -13.85
C SER A 29 -13.92 0.59 -15.36
N THR A 30 -14.56 -0.40 -15.98
CA THR A 30 -14.64 -0.55 -17.43
C THR A 30 -15.58 0.53 -18.00
N SER A 31 -15.22 1.80 -17.86
CA SER A 31 -15.96 2.88 -18.50
C SER A 31 -15.43 3.10 -19.90
N LYS A 32 -16.27 2.71 -20.87
CA LYS A 32 -16.16 3.07 -22.30
C LYS A 32 -15.87 4.58 -22.40
N ARG A 33 -14.65 4.92 -22.79
CA ARG A 33 -14.32 6.27 -23.21
C ARG A 33 -14.85 6.43 -24.63
N THR A 34 -15.87 7.27 -24.80
CA THR A 34 -16.29 7.79 -26.09
C THR A 34 -15.20 8.73 -26.57
N SER A 35 -14.33 8.24 -27.45
CA SER A 35 -13.58 9.08 -28.37
C SER A 35 -14.05 8.70 -29.76
N GLU A 36 -14.53 9.70 -30.48
CA GLU A 36 -14.84 9.66 -31.90
C GLU A 36 -13.62 9.10 -32.66
N GLU A 37 -13.69 7.84 -33.05
CA GLU A 37 -12.89 7.35 -34.16
C GLU A 37 -13.65 6.18 -34.81
N ILE A 38 -13.95 6.41 -36.09
CA ILE A 38 -14.49 5.55 -37.16
C ILE A 38 -14.73 4.08 -36.74
N PRO A 39 -15.99 3.60 -36.69
CA PRO A 39 -16.27 2.23 -36.23
C PRO A 39 -15.79 1.19 -37.24
N ARG A 40 -14.87 0.32 -36.80
CA ARG A 40 -14.85 -1.07 -37.28
C ARG A 40 -15.95 -1.86 -36.55
N PRO A 41 -16.68 -2.76 -37.24
CA PRO A 41 -17.87 -3.40 -36.67
C PRO A 41 -17.50 -4.21 -35.42
N ARG A 42 -18.17 -3.91 -34.30
CA ARG A 42 -18.04 -4.63 -33.03
C ARG A 42 -18.81 -5.94 -33.09
N ASP A 43 -18.16 -7.03 -32.71
CA ASP A 43 -18.82 -8.30 -32.38
C ASP A 43 -19.82 -8.07 -31.22
N PRO A 44 -21.11 -8.40 -31.38
CA PRO A 44 -22.16 -8.14 -30.39
C PRO A 44 -22.03 -8.91 -29.07
N ARG A 45 -21.04 -9.81 -28.93
CA ARG A 45 -20.88 -10.64 -27.73
C ARG A 45 -19.65 -10.19 -26.95
N GLY A 46 -19.88 -9.56 -25.80
CA GLY A 46 -18.82 -9.25 -24.85
C GLY A 46 -18.02 -10.50 -24.44
N PRO A 47 -16.80 -10.32 -23.89
CA PRO A 47 -15.93 -11.44 -23.56
C PRO A 47 -16.65 -12.42 -22.65
N LEU A 48 -16.60 -13.70 -23.00
CA LEU A 48 -17.31 -14.74 -22.27
C LEU A 48 -16.71 -14.85 -20.86
N ARG A 49 -17.48 -15.37 -19.90
CA ARG A 49 -17.03 -15.61 -18.51
C ARG A 49 -15.69 -16.38 -18.43
N ARG A 50 -15.38 -17.18 -19.45
CA ARG A 50 -14.11 -17.89 -19.62
C ARG A 50 -12.92 -16.93 -19.80
N ASP A 51 -13.07 -15.88 -20.60
CA ASP A 51 -12.01 -14.92 -20.91
C ASP A 51 -11.64 -14.05 -19.69
N MET A 52 -12.62 -13.76 -18.83
CA MET A 52 -12.39 -13.03 -17.58
C MET A 52 -11.63 -13.88 -16.55
N LEU A 53 -11.99 -15.15 -16.43
CA LEU A 53 -11.28 -16.09 -15.56
C LEU A 53 -9.83 -16.28 -16.04
N GLU A 54 -9.64 -16.45 -17.34
CA GLU A 54 -8.31 -16.62 -17.94
C GLU A 54 -7.40 -15.41 -17.69
N ARG A 55 -7.94 -14.19 -17.79
CA ARG A 55 -7.21 -12.96 -17.42
C ARG A 55 -6.89 -12.86 -15.93
N SER A 56 -7.79 -13.33 -15.06
CA SER A 56 -7.55 -13.37 -13.60
C SER A 56 -6.49 -14.40 -13.20
N LEU A 57 -6.32 -15.47 -13.98
CA LEU A 57 -5.28 -16.48 -13.74
C LEU A 57 -3.90 -15.98 -14.19
N ALA A 58 -3.85 -15.13 -15.23
CA ALA A 58 -2.61 -14.55 -15.72
C ALA A 58 -2.03 -13.42 -14.84
N SER A 59 -2.79 -12.89 -13.87
CA SER A 59 -2.39 -11.70 -13.08
C SER A 59 -1.36 -11.97 -11.98
N VAL A 60 -1.24 -13.23 -11.52
CA VAL A 60 -0.29 -13.62 -10.46
C VAL A 60 1.04 -14.04 -11.07
N VAL A 61 2.07 -13.21 -10.90
CA VAL A 61 3.38 -13.40 -11.54
C VAL A 61 4.50 -13.24 -10.52
N CYS A 62 5.34 -14.26 -10.37
CA CYS A 62 6.58 -14.16 -9.61
C CYS A 62 7.69 -13.46 -10.41
N PRO A 63 8.58 -12.68 -9.77
CA PRO A 63 8.68 -12.49 -8.31
C PRO A 63 7.73 -11.42 -7.73
N LYS A 64 7.05 -10.63 -8.56
CA LYS A 64 6.21 -9.48 -8.13
C LYS A 64 5.14 -9.85 -7.11
N ALA A 65 4.55 -11.03 -7.23
CA ALA A 65 3.50 -11.51 -6.33
C ALA A 65 4.01 -12.10 -5.01
N ASN A 66 5.33 -12.10 -4.71
CA ASN A 66 5.85 -12.77 -3.51
C ASN A 66 5.19 -12.24 -2.22
N GLN A 67 4.88 -13.15 -1.29
CA GLN A 67 4.19 -12.89 -0.01
C GLN A 67 2.76 -12.33 -0.12
N THR A 68 2.25 -12.06 -1.32
CA THR A 68 0.84 -11.67 -1.51
C THR A 68 -0.11 -12.85 -1.29
N SER A 69 -1.40 -12.58 -1.10
CA SER A 69 -2.44 -13.61 -1.07
C SER A 69 -3.18 -13.65 -2.41
N TYR A 70 -3.46 -14.86 -2.90
CA TYR A 70 -4.18 -15.12 -4.14
C TYR A 70 -5.34 -16.06 -3.87
N THR A 71 -6.57 -15.59 -4.14
CA THR A 71 -7.79 -16.36 -3.92
C THR A 71 -8.34 -16.84 -5.24
N VAL A 72 -8.50 -18.16 -5.37
CA VAL A 72 -9.07 -18.79 -6.56
C VAL A 72 -9.86 -20.03 -6.16
N ALA A 73 -11.01 -20.25 -6.79
CA ALA A 73 -11.91 -21.38 -6.51
C ALA A 73 -12.25 -21.53 -5.00
N GLY A 74 -12.46 -20.43 -4.29
CA GLY A 74 -12.86 -20.43 -2.87
C GLY A 74 -11.74 -20.75 -1.88
N LYS A 75 -10.48 -20.84 -2.33
CA LYS A 75 -9.31 -21.09 -1.49
C LYS A 75 -8.32 -19.95 -1.60
N THR A 76 -7.67 -19.62 -0.48
CA THR A 76 -6.66 -18.56 -0.42
C THR A 76 -5.27 -19.17 -0.27
N PHE A 77 -4.38 -18.76 -1.17
CA PHE A 77 -2.99 -19.18 -1.18
C PHE A 77 -2.08 -18.00 -0.89
N LYS A 78 -1.08 -18.19 -0.03
CA LYS A 78 0.05 -17.28 0.11
C LYS A 78 1.08 -17.59 -0.97
N ILE A 79 1.46 -16.59 -1.74
CA ILE A 79 2.47 -16.71 -2.79
C ILE A 79 3.86 -16.70 -2.15
N GLU A 80 4.70 -17.65 -2.52
CA GLU A 80 6.04 -17.89 -2.00
C GLU A 80 6.98 -18.05 -3.21
N CYS A 81 7.30 -16.92 -3.85
CA CYS A 81 8.16 -16.91 -5.03
C CYS A 81 9.58 -17.38 -4.67
N GLY A 82 10.14 -18.23 -5.53
CA GLY A 82 11.44 -18.86 -5.33
C GLY A 82 11.41 -20.04 -4.37
N MET A 83 10.24 -20.47 -3.88
CA MET A 83 10.15 -21.55 -2.90
C MET A 83 9.60 -22.84 -3.50
N ASP A 84 10.33 -23.94 -3.32
CA ASP A 84 9.94 -25.30 -3.68
C ASP A 84 10.02 -26.22 -2.47
N ARG A 85 8.91 -26.38 -1.75
CA ARG A 85 8.84 -27.29 -0.60
C ARG A 85 8.65 -28.74 -1.05
N GLN A 86 8.94 -29.72 -0.21
CA GLN A 86 8.75 -31.13 -0.57
C GLN A 86 7.28 -31.59 -0.52
N GLY A 87 7.00 -32.80 -1.03
CA GLY A 87 5.72 -33.51 -0.86
C GLY A 87 4.81 -33.55 -2.09
N ASN A 88 5.38 -33.84 -3.27
CA ASN A 88 4.62 -33.97 -4.51
C ASN A 88 3.55 -35.06 -4.43
N ILE A 89 2.31 -34.72 -4.81
CA ILE A 89 1.17 -35.64 -4.91
C ILE A 89 0.69 -35.80 -6.36
N GLY A 90 1.24 -35.03 -7.29
CA GLY A 90 0.95 -35.09 -8.72
C GLY A 90 1.58 -33.93 -9.48
N SER A 91 1.53 -34.00 -10.80
CA SER A 91 2.02 -32.94 -11.69
C SER A 91 1.15 -32.80 -12.94
N SER A 92 1.09 -31.60 -13.50
CA SER A 92 0.43 -31.34 -14.78
C SER A 92 1.04 -30.13 -15.48
N LEU A 93 0.92 -30.04 -16.80
CA LEU A 93 1.25 -28.81 -17.52
C LEU A 93 0.15 -27.77 -17.31
N GLN A 94 0.53 -26.54 -17.01
CA GLN A 94 -0.38 -25.41 -16.83
C GLN A 94 0.12 -24.19 -17.60
N PRO A 95 -0.77 -23.41 -18.22
CA PRO A 95 -0.37 -22.29 -19.09
C PRO A 95 0.26 -21.12 -18.34
N ASN A 96 -0.06 -20.98 -17.04
CA ASN A 96 0.49 -19.94 -16.18
C ASN A 96 0.42 -20.35 -14.70
N PHE A 97 1.03 -19.52 -13.86
CA PHE A 97 1.12 -19.77 -12.42
C PHE A 97 -0.25 -19.74 -11.73
N GLY A 98 -1.15 -18.81 -12.09
CA GLY A 98 -2.50 -18.79 -11.52
C GLY A 98 -3.32 -20.03 -11.86
N SER A 99 -3.20 -20.56 -13.08
CA SER A 99 -3.80 -21.84 -13.48
C SER A 99 -3.25 -23.01 -12.66
N CYS A 100 -1.96 -22.99 -12.32
CA CYS A 100 -1.36 -23.97 -11.41
C CYS A 100 -1.97 -23.89 -10.00
N ILE A 101 -2.12 -22.69 -9.44
CA ILE A 101 -2.76 -22.49 -8.13
C ILE A 101 -4.24 -22.93 -8.17
N GLN A 102 -4.97 -22.60 -9.24
CA GLN A 102 -6.35 -23.03 -9.43
C GLN A 102 -6.47 -24.55 -9.50
N LYS A 103 -5.56 -25.23 -10.21
CA LYS A 103 -5.53 -26.68 -10.28
C LYS A 103 -5.35 -27.30 -8.88
N CYS A 104 -4.48 -26.72 -8.05
CA CYS A 104 -4.35 -27.14 -6.66
C CYS A 104 -5.60 -26.87 -5.84
N ALA A 105 -6.26 -25.72 -6.02
CA ALA A 105 -7.50 -25.40 -5.34
C ALA A 105 -8.58 -26.47 -5.59
N GLN A 106 -8.63 -27.03 -6.81
CA GLN A 106 -9.58 -28.05 -7.24
C GLN A 106 -9.12 -29.50 -6.97
N THR A 107 -7.87 -29.71 -6.59
CA THR A 107 -7.32 -31.06 -6.33
C THR A 107 -7.44 -31.38 -4.85
N SER A 108 -8.17 -32.45 -4.51
CA SER A 108 -8.27 -32.93 -3.14
C SER A 108 -6.89 -33.27 -2.57
N GLY A 109 -6.63 -32.88 -1.33
CA GLY A 109 -5.33 -33.07 -0.68
C GLY A 109 -4.23 -32.09 -1.09
N CYS A 110 -4.42 -31.26 -2.14
CA CYS A 110 -3.41 -30.27 -2.52
C CYS A 110 -3.40 -29.07 -1.57
N LYS A 111 -2.23 -28.80 -0.98
CA LYS A 111 -1.99 -27.70 -0.04
C LYS A 111 -0.96 -26.70 -0.55
N GLN A 112 -0.22 -27.03 -1.61
CA GLN A 112 0.83 -26.18 -2.15
C GLN A 112 1.09 -26.51 -3.62
N VAL A 113 1.63 -25.54 -4.36
CA VAL A 113 2.16 -25.73 -5.71
C VAL A 113 3.61 -25.26 -5.85
N SER A 114 4.31 -25.84 -6.82
CA SER A 114 5.53 -25.28 -7.41
C SER A 114 5.38 -25.25 -8.93
N TYR A 115 5.46 -24.06 -9.51
CA TYR A 115 5.31 -23.84 -10.95
C TYR A 115 6.65 -23.46 -11.58
N VAL A 116 7.03 -24.17 -12.65
CA VAL A 116 8.30 -24.00 -13.35
C VAL A 116 8.03 -23.59 -14.79
N LYS A 117 8.08 -22.26 -15.04
CA LYS A 117 7.85 -21.71 -16.39
C LYS A 117 8.88 -22.24 -17.41
N ALA A 118 10.13 -22.40 -17.01
CA ALA A 118 11.21 -22.89 -17.88
C ALA A 118 10.99 -24.34 -18.37
N GLN A 119 10.20 -25.14 -17.65
CA GLN A 119 9.83 -26.51 -18.04
C GLN A 119 8.46 -26.53 -18.72
N GLY A 120 8.21 -25.59 -19.64
CA GLY A 120 6.95 -25.50 -20.37
C GLY A 120 5.71 -25.23 -19.52
N GLY A 121 5.89 -24.72 -18.29
CA GLY A 121 4.79 -24.48 -17.35
C GLY A 121 4.42 -25.70 -16.50
N MET A 122 5.38 -26.56 -16.17
CA MET A 122 5.16 -27.71 -15.29
C MET A 122 4.68 -27.23 -13.90
N CYS A 123 3.53 -27.75 -13.47
CA CYS A 123 2.89 -27.48 -12.20
C CYS A 123 2.95 -28.74 -11.31
N TYR A 124 3.73 -28.67 -10.24
CA TYR A 124 3.83 -29.73 -9.25
C TYR A 124 2.88 -29.45 -8.09
N LEU A 125 1.90 -30.32 -7.89
CA LEU A 125 0.93 -30.26 -6.80
C LEU A 125 1.50 -30.97 -5.58
N LYS A 126 1.36 -30.37 -4.40
CA LYS A 126 1.98 -30.86 -3.17
C LYS A 126 0.96 -30.98 -2.03
N GLY A 127 1.03 -32.10 -1.32
CA GLY A 127 0.07 -32.46 -0.26
C GLY A 127 0.46 -32.01 1.15
N THR A 128 1.72 -31.61 1.33
CA THR A 128 2.26 -31.14 2.60
C THR A 128 2.55 -29.65 2.58
N SER A 129 2.58 -29.05 3.77
CA SER A 129 2.94 -27.65 4.01
C SER A 129 3.98 -27.56 5.12
N VAL A 130 5.06 -28.32 4.96
CA VAL A 130 6.16 -28.37 5.94
C VAL A 130 6.84 -27.02 6.04
N THR A 131 7.37 -26.67 7.22
CA THR A 131 8.14 -25.44 7.45
C THR A 131 9.29 -25.30 6.47
N LEU A 132 9.54 -24.07 6.05
CA LEU A 132 10.46 -23.72 4.99
C LEU A 132 11.90 -23.81 5.49
N ARG A 133 12.79 -24.45 4.73
CA ARG A 133 14.22 -24.54 5.02
C ARG A 133 15.01 -23.73 3.98
N PRO A 134 16.23 -23.25 4.30
CA PRO A 134 17.06 -22.51 3.35
C PRO A 134 17.29 -23.24 2.01
N GLN A 135 17.35 -24.58 2.05
CA GLN A 135 17.50 -25.46 0.87
C GLN A 135 16.26 -25.50 -0.06
N ASP A 136 15.10 -25.03 0.40
CA ASP A 136 13.87 -25.02 -0.40
C ASP A 136 13.81 -23.79 -1.33
N TYR A 137 14.82 -22.91 -1.28
CA TYR A 137 14.93 -21.79 -2.22
C TYR A 137 15.51 -22.24 -3.56
N VAL A 138 14.70 -22.15 -4.61
CA VAL A 138 15.09 -22.49 -5.98
C VAL A 138 14.72 -21.34 -6.91
N ARG A 139 15.73 -20.73 -7.52
CA ARG A 139 15.55 -19.61 -8.44
C ARG A 139 14.70 -20.03 -9.65
N GLY A 140 13.69 -19.23 -9.96
CA GLY A 140 12.82 -19.45 -11.12
C GLY A 140 11.59 -20.33 -10.86
N ILE A 141 11.40 -20.81 -9.62
CA ILE A 141 10.18 -21.49 -9.19
C ILE A 141 9.19 -20.47 -8.63
N ALA A 142 7.91 -20.61 -8.99
CA ALA A 142 6.81 -19.88 -8.38
C ALA A 142 6.05 -20.82 -7.43
N GLY A 143 6.21 -20.61 -6.13
CA GLY A 143 5.54 -21.40 -5.09
C GLY A 143 4.28 -20.71 -4.59
N ALA A 144 3.26 -21.47 -4.19
CA ALA A 144 2.14 -20.94 -3.41
C ALA A 144 1.61 -21.98 -2.44
N ARG A 145 1.14 -21.53 -1.28
CA ARG A 145 0.73 -22.39 -0.17
C ARG A 145 -0.65 -22.01 0.36
N LEU A 146 -1.53 -22.98 0.54
CA LEU A 146 -2.87 -22.80 1.08
C LEU A 146 -2.79 -22.29 2.54
N THR A 147 -3.51 -21.21 2.87
CA THR A 147 -3.49 -20.59 4.21
C THR A 147 -4.80 -20.74 4.98
N ALA A 148 -5.94 -20.93 4.31
CA ALA A 148 -7.21 -21.35 4.92
C ALA A 148 -8.21 -21.81 3.85
N SER A 149 -9.05 -22.80 4.20
CA SER A 149 -10.29 -23.11 3.49
C SER A 149 -11.46 -22.55 4.29
N SER A 150 -12.29 -21.71 3.70
CA SER A 150 -13.60 -21.38 4.26
C SER A 150 -14.49 -22.62 4.15
N SER A 151 -14.48 -23.46 5.19
CA SER A 151 -15.40 -24.59 5.29
C SER A 151 -16.78 -24.06 5.66
N GLY A 152 -17.73 -24.12 4.73
CA GLY A 152 -19.14 -23.90 5.02
C GLY A 152 -19.65 -25.00 5.95
N ALA A 153 -20.04 -24.63 7.17
CA ALA A 153 -20.74 -25.51 8.09
C ALA A 153 -22.25 -25.27 7.95
N THR A 154 -22.91 -26.26 7.33
CA THR A 154 -24.36 -26.40 7.23
C THR A 154 -24.92 -26.73 8.61
N THR A 155 -25.74 -25.86 9.20
CA THR A 155 -26.69 -26.25 10.25
C THR A 155 -28.05 -25.66 9.93
N SER A 156 -29.02 -26.54 9.76
CA SER A 156 -30.42 -26.23 9.53
C SER A 156 -31.06 -25.65 10.79
N ALA A 157 -31.67 -24.48 10.68
CA ALA A 157 -32.76 -24.06 11.56
C ALA A 157 -33.86 -23.41 10.70
N LYS A 158 -35.08 -23.80 11.01
CA LYS A 158 -36.33 -23.63 10.26
C LYS A 158 -36.87 -22.19 10.35
N GLN A 159 -37.35 -21.70 9.21
CA GLN A 159 -38.17 -20.51 8.92
C GLN A 159 -38.72 -19.68 10.08
N THR A 160 -38.55 -18.36 10.00
CA THR A 160 -39.68 -17.42 10.02
C THR A 160 -39.38 -16.23 9.12
N SER A 161 -40.36 -15.89 8.29
CA SER A 161 -40.37 -14.84 7.27
C SER A 161 -40.43 -13.43 7.87
N SER A 162 -39.53 -12.53 7.45
CA SER A 162 -39.83 -11.10 7.37
C SER A 162 -38.82 -10.34 6.51
N THR A 163 -39.34 -9.80 5.41
CA THR A 163 -38.97 -8.53 4.77
C THR A 163 -37.56 -8.39 4.20
N THR A 164 -37.51 -8.61 2.89
CA THR A 164 -36.50 -8.22 1.91
C THR A 164 -35.90 -6.84 2.23
N SER A 165 -34.72 -6.84 2.85
CA SER A 165 -33.80 -5.70 2.79
C SER A 165 -32.75 -6.06 1.75
N SER A 166 -32.84 -5.39 0.61
CA SER A 166 -31.88 -5.47 -0.49
C SER A 166 -30.47 -5.17 0.04
N SER A 167 -29.69 -6.23 0.27
CA SER A 167 -28.24 -6.13 0.42
C SER A 167 -27.69 -5.67 -0.92
N THR A 168 -27.64 -4.36 -1.10
CA THR A 168 -26.91 -3.73 -2.19
C THR A 168 -25.48 -4.19 -2.03
N SER A 169 -25.03 -5.11 -2.89
CA SER A 169 -23.62 -5.42 -3.04
C SER A 169 -22.94 -4.12 -3.47
N SER A 170 -22.48 -3.32 -2.51
CA SER A 170 -21.81 -2.07 -2.80
C SER A 170 -20.47 -2.43 -3.43
N SER A 171 -20.46 -2.45 -4.76
CA SER A 171 -19.24 -2.54 -5.55
C SER A 171 -18.25 -1.50 -5.03
N SER A 172 -17.06 -1.93 -4.60
CA SER A 172 -16.01 -1.01 -4.24
C SER A 172 -15.60 -0.21 -5.48
N VAL A 173 -15.60 1.12 -5.35
CA VAL A 173 -15.15 2.06 -6.39
C VAL A 173 -13.69 2.46 -6.20
N TYR A 174 -13.13 2.18 -5.03
CA TYR A 174 -11.70 2.28 -4.73
C TYR A 174 -11.21 0.97 -4.12
N THR A 175 -10.01 0.56 -4.49
CA THR A 175 -9.37 -0.67 -4.01
C THR A 175 -8.11 -0.33 -3.22
N ARG A 176 -7.93 -0.99 -2.06
CA ARG A 176 -6.76 -0.85 -1.21
C ARG A 176 -5.53 -1.46 -1.89
N GLN A 177 -4.55 -0.63 -2.20
CA GLN A 177 -3.28 -1.03 -2.82
C GLN A 177 -2.21 -1.34 -1.77
N SER A 178 -2.21 -0.60 -0.67
CA SER A 178 -1.26 -0.80 0.43
C SER A 178 -1.98 -0.83 1.78
N TYR A 179 -1.46 -1.63 2.70
CA TYR A 179 -1.98 -1.76 4.04
C TYR A 179 -0.87 -2.08 5.04
N TYR A 180 -0.85 -1.36 6.15
CA TYR A 180 -0.02 -1.66 7.31
C TYR A 180 -0.87 -1.73 8.57
N ASN A 181 -0.54 -2.67 9.44
CA ASN A 181 -1.08 -2.80 10.79
C ASN A 181 0.04 -3.19 11.75
N ALA A 182 0.32 -2.30 12.70
CA ALA A 182 1.41 -2.45 13.67
C ALA A 182 1.20 -3.64 14.60
N ALA A 183 0.03 -3.75 15.22
CA ALA A 183 -0.26 -4.82 16.17
C ALA A 183 -0.22 -6.21 15.52
N ALA A 184 -0.77 -6.33 14.30
CA ALA A 184 -0.77 -7.56 13.53
C ALA A 184 0.55 -7.83 12.77
N GLN A 185 1.49 -6.88 12.79
CA GLN A 185 2.74 -6.92 12.02
C GLN A 185 2.51 -7.25 10.54
N ILE A 186 1.54 -6.55 9.93
CA ILE A 186 1.22 -6.67 8.50
C ILE A 186 1.79 -5.46 7.77
N ALA A 187 2.51 -5.69 6.67
CA ALA A 187 2.91 -4.68 5.71
C ALA A 187 2.75 -5.22 4.29
N ASN A 188 1.64 -4.87 3.63
CA ASN A 188 1.32 -5.26 2.26
C ASN A 188 1.38 -4.03 1.35
N GLY A 189 2.14 -4.08 0.27
CA GLY A 189 2.22 -2.96 -0.68
C GLY A 189 2.89 -1.70 -0.12
N VAL A 190 3.53 -1.77 1.06
CA VAL A 190 4.20 -0.65 1.74
C VAL A 190 5.55 -1.10 2.30
N THR A 191 6.53 -0.20 2.27
CA THR A 191 7.83 -0.37 2.93
C THR A 191 8.21 0.90 3.69
N PHE A 192 9.07 0.74 4.70
CA PHE A 192 9.55 1.83 5.55
C PHE A 192 11.02 2.11 5.25
N LEU A 193 11.34 3.37 4.96
CA LEU A 193 12.69 3.84 4.66
C LEU A 193 13.07 4.99 5.60
N ASN A 194 14.36 5.18 5.83
CA ASN A 194 14.92 6.37 6.49
C ASN A 194 16.12 6.88 5.70
N ASN A 195 16.61 8.07 6.05
CA ASN A 195 17.75 8.69 5.36
C ASN A 195 19.08 8.24 5.97
N LEU A 196 19.20 6.94 6.28
CA LEU A 196 20.39 6.34 6.89
C LEU A 196 21.06 5.32 5.96
N GLY A 197 20.73 5.33 4.66
CA GLY A 197 21.34 4.44 3.67
C GLY A 197 22.81 4.75 3.43
N GLY A 198 23.62 3.71 3.20
CA GLY A 198 25.07 3.80 2.99
C GLY A 198 25.90 3.03 4.03
N GLY A 199 27.22 3.06 3.87
CA GLY A 199 28.14 2.24 4.66
C GLY A 199 28.02 0.76 4.28
N THR A 200 27.79 -0.10 5.26
CA THR A 200 27.54 -1.54 5.04
C THR A 200 26.08 -1.87 4.73
N TYR A 201 25.18 -0.88 4.78
CA TYR A 201 23.75 -1.04 4.50
C TYR A 201 23.40 -0.55 3.09
N PRO A 202 22.31 -1.07 2.48
CA PRO A 202 21.83 -0.58 1.19
C PRO A 202 21.62 0.94 1.17
N GLY A 203 21.96 1.56 0.04
CA GLY A 203 22.04 3.00 -0.11
C GLY A 203 23.49 3.47 -0.22
N ILE A 204 23.68 4.78 -0.31
CA ILE A 204 25.00 5.39 -0.45
C ILE A 204 25.12 6.67 0.38
N TRP A 205 26.35 6.98 0.78
CA TRP A 205 26.70 8.27 1.37
C TRP A 205 27.57 9.06 0.40
N SER A 206 27.42 10.38 0.39
CA SER A 206 28.42 11.28 -0.21
C SER A 206 28.46 12.60 0.54
N ALA A 207 29.58 13.31 0.46
CA ALA A 207 29.75 14.59 1.15
C ALA A 207 28.70 15.64 0.73
N LYS A 208 28.26 15.62 -0.54
CA LYS A 208 27.29 16.60 -1.07
C LYS A 208 25.84 16.27 -0.71
N PHE A 209 25.48 14.98 -0.68
CA PHE A 209 24.09 14.55 -0.56
C PHE A 209 23.75 13.97 0.82
N GLY A 210 24.77 13.67 1.64
CA GLY A 210 24.61 12.90 2.86
C GLY A 210 24.25 11.44 2.56
N ASN A 211 23.65 10.79 3.56
CA ASN A 211 23.06 9.47 3.42
C ASN A 211 21.85 9.52 2.47
N SER A 212 21.73 8.49 1.64
CA SER A 212 20.56 8.29 0.79
C SER A 212 19.42 7.62 1.57
N LEU A 213 18.29 7.39 0.90
CA LEU A 213 17.30 6.46 1.41
C LEU A 213 17.91 5.06 1.62
N GLY A 214 17.56 4.45 2.74
CA GLY A 214 17.87 3.09 3.15
C GLY A 214 16.66 2.45 3.83
N TYR A 215 16.67 1.12 3.98
CA TYR A 215 15.60 0.46 4.73
C TYR A 215 15.68 0.82 6.21
N ALA A 216 14.54 1.07 6.84
CA ALA A 216 14.49 1.30 8.27
C ALA A 216 14.46 -0.03 9.05
N SER A 217 15.05 -0.04 10.23
CA SER A 217 14.88 -1.11 11.23
C SER A 217 13.45 -1.17 11.74
N ALA A 218 13.10 -2.25 12.46
CA ALA A 218 11.76 -2.43 13.03
C ALA A 218 11.37 -1.30 14.01
N ASP A 219 12.32 -0.67 14.70
CA ASP A 219 12.05 0.50 15.54
C ASP A 219 12.02 1.83 14.78
N GLY A 220 12.36 1.82 13.48
CA GLY A 220 12.46 3.01 12.62
C GLY A 220 13.77 3.81 12.74
N LEU A 221 14.62 3.51 13.73
CA LEU A 221 15.70 4.41 14.17
C LEU A 221 17.07 4.13 13.55
N LYS A 222 17.25 2.97 12.91
CA LYS A 222 18.52 2.51 12.36
C LYS A 222 18.35 2.04 10.91
N PRO A 223 19.43 1.96 10.13
CA PRO A 223 19.37 1.31 8.83
C PRO A 223 19.21 -0.20 8.97
N ALA A 224 18.60 -0.83 7.97
CA ALA A 224 18.40 -2.27 7.85
C ALA A 224 18.88 -2.79 6.49
N MET A 225 19.18 -4.09 6.42
CA MET A 225 19.68 -4.74 5.19
C MET A 225 18.58 -4.95 4.14
N SER A 226 17.31 -4.95 4.55
CA SER A 226 16.16 -5.20 3.67
C SER A 226 14.90 -4.58 4.25
N SER A 227 13.84 -4.55 3.44
CA SER A 227 12.51 -4.13 3.90
C SER A 227 12.14 -4.88 5.18
N THR A 228 11.83 -4.13 6.23
CA THR A 228 11.49 -4.60 7.55
C THR A 228 10.16 -3.98 7.94
N THR A 229 9.26 -4.77 8.53
CA THR A 229 7.99 -4.25 9.01
C THR A 229 8.23 -3.39 10.25
N LEU A 230 7.65 -2.20 10.29
CA LEU A 230 7.71 -1.34 11.47
C LEU A 230 7.00 -2.03 12.64
N ALA A 231 7.66 -2.06 13.79
CA ALA A 231 7.09 -2.56 15.03
C ALA A 231 5.96 -1.63 15.50
N ASP A 232 5.07 -2.13 16.35
CA ASP A 232 4.23 -1.24 17.14
C ASP A 232 5.08 -0.49 18.17
N THR A 233 5.57 0.67 17.76
CA THR A 233 6.51 1.50 18.52
C THR A 233 6.21 2.97 18.34
N THR A 234 6.69 3.78 19.30
CA THR A 234 6.65 5.24 19.22
C THR A 234 8.02 5.73 18.80
N LEU A 235 8.08 6.42 17.66
CA LEU A 235 9.28 7.16 17.27
C LEU A 235 9.50 8.27 18.29
N PRO A 236 10.71 8.47 18.82
CA PRO A 236 11.00 9.56 19.75
C PRO A 236 11.06 10.90 19.00
N SER A 237 11.04 12.00 19.77
CA SER A 237 11.17 13.36 19.22
C SER A 237 12.34 13.47 18.23
N LEU A 238 12.13 14.20 17.13
CA LEU A 238 13.10 14.43 16.05
C LEU A 238 13.47 13.20 15.20
N SER A 239 13.01 11.99 15.56
CA SER A 239 13.23 10.82 14.70
C SER A 239 12.23 10.81 13.56
N GLU A 240 12.72 10.51 12.36
CA GLU A 240 11.92 10.52 11.14
C GLU A 240 12.04 9.20 10.39
N LEU A 241 10.94 8.80 9.77
CA LEU A 241 10.92 7.74 8.78
C LEU A 241 9.90 8.06 7.70
N SER A 242 9.99 7.34 6.59
CA SER A 242 9.14 7.51 5.42
C SER A 242 8.50 6.20 4.99
N LEU A 243 7.26 6.29 4.50
CA LEU A 243 6.49 5.19 3.91
C LEU A 243 6.49 5.34 2.39
N TRP A 244 6.65 4.20 1.74
CA TRP A 244 6.74 4.06 0.29
C TRP A 244 5.91 2.90 -0.20
N ALA A 245 5.50 2.90 -1.47
CA ALA A 245 5.00 1.67 -2.07
C ALA A 245 6.11 0.61 -2.06
N SER A 246 5.79 -0.67 -1.93
CA SER A 246 6.81 -1.72 -1.86
C SER A 246 7.46 -2.07 -3.21
N ASP A 247 6.98 -1.46 -4.30
CA ASP A 247 7.50 -1.67 -5.64
C ASP A 247 8.83 -0.93 -5.80
N LEU A 248 9.91 -1.70 -6.00
CA LEU A 248 11.25 -1.16 -6.28
C LEU A 248 11.29 -0.48 -7.65
N CYS A 249 12.04 0.62 -7.72
CA CYS A 249 12.46 1.21 -8.98
C CYS A 249 13.42 0.24 -9.69
N THR A 250 13.13 -0.12 -10.93
CA THR A 250 13.94 -1.05 -11.74
C THR A 250 14.22 -0.46 -13.12
N THR A 251 15.09 -1.08 -13.90
CA THR A 251 15.30 -0.66 -15.30
C THR A 251 14.02 -0.77 -16.14
N SER A 252 13.15 -1.75 -15.86
CA SER A 252 11.84 -1.94 -16.51
C SER A 252 10.71 -1.07 -15.95
N SER A 253 10.88 -0.52 -14.74
CA SER A 253 9.93 0.40 -14.08
C SER A 253 10.75 1.49 -13.39
N PRO A 254 11.34 2.43 -14.15
CA PRO A 254 12.31 3.34 -13.60
C PRO A 254 11.64 4.45 -12.79
N CYS A 255 12.40 4.97 -11.84
CA CYS A 255 12.10 6.19 -11.09
C CYS A 255 12.97 7.32 -11.64
N PRO A 256 12.41 8.23 -12.47
CA PRO A 256 13.21 9.17 -13.27
C PRO A 256 14.09 10.11 -12.44
N TYR A 257 13.74 10.34 -11.17
CA TYR A 257 14.46 11.22 -10.25
C TYR A 257 14.90 10.43 -9.03
N SER A 258 15.93 9.60 -9.20
CA SER A 258 16.53 8.84 -8.11
C SER A 258 18.05 8.95 -8.15
N ARG A 259 18.64 9.11 -6.97
CA ARG A 259 20.10 9.12 -6.81
C ARG A 259 20.64 7.72 -7.14
N PRO A 260 21.59 7.57 -8.09
CA PRO A 260 22.17 6.25 -8.39
C PRO A 260 22.71 5.57 -7.12
N GLY A 261 22.38 4.29 -6.92
CA GLY A 261 22.80 3.53 -5.73
C GLY A 261 21.95 3.73 -4.48
N THR A 262 20.95 4.61 -4.48
CA THR A 262 19.98 4.72 -3.38
C THR A 262 19.05 3.51 -3.34
N VAL A 263 18.50 3.20 -2.15
CA VAL A 263 17.29 2.37 -2.09
C VAL A 263 16.14 3.20 -2.65
N ALA A 264 15.60 2.80 -3.81
CA ALA A 264 14.57 3.56 -4.51
C ALA A 264 13.32 2.68 -4.67
N HIS A 265 12.22 3.13 -4.07
CA HIS A 265 10.89 2.59 -4.28
C HIS A 265 10.02 3.61 -5.01
N HIS A 266 8.97 3.13 -5.68
CA HIS A 266 7.91 3.98 -6.17
C HIS A 266 7.19 4.64 -4.98
N GLY A 267 6.75 5.89 -5.17
CA GLY A 267 5.83 6.51 -4.23
C GLY A 267 4.39 6.07 -4.48
N PHE A 268 3.47 6.57 -3.66
CA PHE A 268 2.04 6.39 -3.85
C PHE A 268 1.54 7.32 -4.97
N GLY A 269 1.39 6.73 -6.17
CA GLY A 269 1.04 7.43 -7.41
C GLY A 269 -0.46 7.61 -7.66
N GLY A 270 -0.84 7.85 -8.92
CA GLY A 270 -2.22 7.97 -9.35
C GLY A 270 -2.81 9.38 -9.19
N ALA A 271 -3.62 9.78 -10.18
CA ALA A 271 -4.26 11.10 -10.22
C ALA A 271 -5.39 11.26 -9.19
N SER A 272 -5.92 10.15 -8.65
CA SER A 272 -6.84 10.16 -7.53
C SER A 272 -6.40 9.09 -6.54
N LYS A 273 -6.29 9.47 -5.28
CA LYS A 273 -5.75 8.64 -4.22
C LYS A 273 -6.33 9.03 -2.87
N LEU A 274 -6.52 8.03 -2.03
CA LEU A 274 -7.01 8.18 -0.67
C LEU A 274 -6.04 7.49 0.27
N PHE A 275 -5.72 8.16 1.36
CA PHE A 275 -4.88 7.63 2.42
C PHE A 275 -5.66 7.62 3.72
N LEU A 276 -5.63 6.51 4.45
CA LEU A 276 -6.20 6.37 5.78
C LEU A 276 -5.08 6.05 6.77
N PHE A 277 -5.13 6.67 7.94
CA PHE A 277 -4.15 6.51 9.00
C PHE A 277 -4.84 6.29 10.33
N GLU A 278 -4.28 5.42 11.16
CA GLU A 278 -4.54 5.42 12.59
C GLU A 278 -3.22 5.70 13.30
N PHE A 279 -3.19 6.73 14.16
CA PHE A 279 -1.95 7.15 14.81
C PHE A 279 -2.17 7.82 16.17
N LEU A 280 -1.09 7.88 16.94
CA LEU A 280 -0.95 8.62 18.20
C LEU A 280 0.24 9.58 18.08
N MET A 281 0.12 10.78 18.64
CA MET A 281 1.18 11.76 18.77
C MET A 281 1.35 12.12 20.25
N PRO A 282 1.91 11.22 21.08
CA PRO A 282 2.02 11.46 22.51
C PRO A 282 3.00 12.59 22.80
N HIS A 283 2.90 13.24 23.96
CA HIS A 283 3.97 14.13 24.40
C HIS A 283 5.24 13.34 24.70
N SER A 284 6.39 13.96 24.45
CA SER A 284 7.69 13.46 24.87
C SER A 284 8.62 14.60 25.22
N ASP A 285 9.74 14.28 25.87
CA ASP A 285 10.84 15.23 25.98
C ASP A 285 11.41 15.60 24.60
N GLY A 286 12.19 16.70 24.57
CA GLY A 286 12.89 17.17 23.36
C GLY A 286 12.16 18.30 22.64
N ALA A 287 12.08 18.21 21.32
CA ALA A 287 11.39 19.18 20.47
C ALA A 287 9.87 19.01 20.55
N ASP A 288 9.38 17.78 20.69
CA ASP A 288 7.96 17.46 20.89
C ASP A 288 7.03 18.06 19.82
N MET A 289 7.45 17.88 18.56
CA MET A 289 6.81 18.44 17.37
C MET A 289 6.52 17.33 16.36
N PRO A 290 5.63 16.38 16.66
CA PRO A 290 5.36 15.29 15.73
C PRO A 290 4.66 15.79 14.48
N ALA A 291 4.83 15.03 13.39
CA ALA A 291 4.25 15.40 12.11
C ALA A 291 3.92 14.17 11.26
N LEU A 292 2.92 14.33 10.40
CA LEU A 292 2.65 13.47 9.24
C LEU A 292 2.52 14.38 8.02
N TRP A 293 3.40 14.20 7.05
CA TRP A 293 3.43 14.99 5.82
C TRP A 293 3.72 14.15 4.59
N PHE A 294 3.54 14.76 3.43
CA PHE A 294 3.75 14.16 2.12
C PHE A 294 4.76 14.99 1.38
N LEU A 295 5.76 14.34 0.79
CA LEU A 295 6.66 14.94 -0.17
C LEU A 295 6.38 14.34 -1.54
N ASN A 296 6.52 15.13 -2.61
CA ASN A 296 6.70 14.55 -3.92
C ASN A 296 7.90 13.58 -3.88
N ALA A 297 7.69 12.34 -4.32
CA ALA A 297 8.66 11.26 -4.16
C ALA A 297 10.01 11.55 -4.84
N ARG A 298 10.08 12.52 -5.77
CA ARG A 298 11.36 13.00 -6.35
C ARG A 298 12.29 13.60 -5.31
N ILE A 299 11.74 14.23 -4.27
CA ILE A 299 12.49 14.93 -3.21
C ILE A 299 13.35 13.92 -2.42
N PRO A 300 12.76 12.98 -1.65
CA PRO A 300 13.57 12.06 -0.86
C PRO A 300 14.31 11.01 -1.69
N ARG A 301 13.88 10.68 -2.92
CA ARG A 301 14.69 9.84 -3.83
C ARG A 301 16.01 10.48 -4.27
N THR A 302 16.16 11.80 -4.10
CA THR A 302 17.38 12.54 -4.42
C THR A 302 18.08 13.03 -3.15
N GLN A 303 17.47 14.00 -2.45
CA GLN A 303 17.93 14.55 -1.18
C GLN A 303 16.76 15.21 -0.43
N GLN A 304 16.28 14.61 0.66
CA GLN A 304 15.00 15.00 1.29
C GLN A 304 14.91 16.48 1.72
N TYR A 305 16.00 17.06 2.23
CA TYR A 305 16.03 18.43 2.75
C TYR A 305 17.22 19.25 2.24
N GLY A 306 17.58 19.07 0.97
CA GLY A 306 18.74 19.78 0.43
C GLY A 306 18.53 20.30 -0.98
N SER A 307 19.40 21.25 -1.33
CA SER A 307 19.35 22.01 -2.58
C SER A 307 19.66 21.19 -3.83
N CYS A 308 20.04 19.92 -3.69
CA CYS A 308 20.21 19.00 -4.81
C CYS A 308 18.93 18.19 -5.12
N SER A 309 17.83 18.54 -4.49
CA SER A 309 16.48 18.12 -4.84
C SER A 309 15.66 19.34 -5.25
N CYS A 310 14.42 19.11 -5.65
CA CYS A 310 13.45 20.19 -5.81
C CYS A 310 12.63 20.45 -4.54
N TRP A 311 13.19 20.17 -3.35
CA TRP A 311 12.62 20.60 -2.09
C TRP A 311 12.75 22.12 -1.94
N GLY A 312 11.72 22.76 -1.41
CA GLY A 312 11.69 24.20 -1.20
C GLY A 312 10.29 24.72 -0.94
N ASN A 313 10.17 25.62 0.03
CA ASN A 313 8.90 26.17 0.49
C ASN A 313 8.15 26.95 -0.60
N THR A 314 8.89 27.51 -1.56
CA THR A 314 8.37 28.27 -2.69
C THR A 314 8.99 27.76 -3.98
N GLY A 315 8.16 27.42 -4.97
CA GLY A 315 8.64 26.95 -6.28
C GLY A 315 9.23 25.53 -6.32
N GLY A 316 9.26 24.81 -5.20
CA GLY A 316 9.66 23.40 -5.14
C GLY A 316 8.62 22.44 -5.75
N CYS A 317 8.99 21.16 -5.87
CA CYS A 317 8.12 20.08 -6.31
C CYS A 317 7.06 19.69 -5.26
N GLY A 318 6.88 20.48 -4.21
CA GLY A 318 5.74 20.45 -3.29
C GLY A 318 5.75 19.44 -2.17
N GLU A 319 5.09 19.88 -1.10
CA GLU A 319 5.01 19.28 0.21
C GLU A 319 3.62 19.59 0.80
N LEU A 320 3.00 18.58 1.41
CA LEU A 320 1.74 18.72 2.13
C LEU A 320 1.99 18.27 3.57
N ASP A 321 2.00 19.22 4.49
CA ASP A 321 1.92 18.94 5.92
C ASP A 321 0.48 18.67 6.24
N ALA A 322 0.16 17.42 6.54
CA ALA A 322 -1.22 17.02 6.74
C ALA A 322 -1.65 17.16 8.21
N PHE A 323 -0.79 16.71 9.10
CA PHE A 323 -0.98 16.80 10.54
C PHE A 323 0.37 17.16 11.16
N GLU A 324 0.69 18.45 11.26
CA GLU A 324 1.97 18.89 11.80
C GLU A 324 1.80 19.77 13.04
N VAL A 325 2.56 19.43 14.09
CA VAL A 325 2.76 20.28 15.25
C VAL A 325 3.96 21.21 14.98
N LEU A 326 3.68 22.49 14.78
CA LEU A 326 4.68 23.51 14.38
C LEU A 326 5.40 24.17 15.57
N THR A 327 4.87 24.02 16.78
CA THR A 327 5.42 24.60 17.99
C THR A 327 5.63 23.53 19.05
N LYS A 328 6.74 23.64 19.79
CA LYS A 328 7.10 22.67 20.82
C LYS A 328 5.95 22.41 21.79
N SER A 329 5.63 21.14 21.97
CA SER A 329 4.63 20.65 22.93
C SER A 329 3.20 21.17 22.74
N GLU A 330 2.89 21.65 21.55
CA GLU A 330 1.55 22.13 21.22
C GLU A 330 0.57 20.97 21.01
N ASP A 331 -0.69 21.21 21.38
CA ASP A 331 -1.81 20.25 21.31
C ASP A 331 -2.63 20.37 20.01
N ARG A 332 -2.15 21.19 19.09
CA ARG A 332 -2.78 21.52 17.82
C ARG A 332 -1.88 21.10 16.67
N MET A 333 -2.47 20.41 15.71
CA MET A 333 -1.86 20.06 14.44
C MET A 333 -2.46 20.94 13.34
N ILE A 334 -1.62 21.49 12.47
CA ILE A 334 -2.03 22.35 11.37
C ILE A 334 -1.75 21.62 10.05
N ALA A 335 -2.50 21.97 9.02
CA ALA A 335 -2.24 21.52 7.66
C ALA A 335 -1.79 22.68 6.76
N SER A 336 -0.74 22.43 5.99
CA SER A 336 -0.12 23.39 5.08
C SER A 336 0.29 22.72 3.78
N VAL A 337 0.26 23.48 2.69
CA VAL A 337 0.87 23.13 1.41
C VAL A 337 2.04 24.06 1.19
N HIS A 338 3.17 23.51 0.78
CA HIS A 338 4.36 24.24 0.36
C HIS A 338 4.68 23.95 -1.11
N GLY A 339 5.41 24.86 -1.76
CA GLY A 339 5.76 24.79 -3.18
C GLY A 339 5.11 25.89 -4.00
N VAL A 340 4.68 25.58 -5.23
CA VAL A 340 4.09 26.57 -6.16
C VAL A 340 2.70 27.04 -5.69
N GLN A 341 2.00 26.21 -4.92
CA GLN A 341 0.64 26.44 -4.41
C GLN A 341 0.63 26.68 -2.90
N ALA A 342 1.65 27.36 -2.38
CA ALA A 342 1.85 27.51 -0.95
C ALA A 342 0.60 28.11 -0.28
N ALA A 343 0.09 27.42 0.74
CA ALA A 343 -1.12 27.81 1.45
C ALA A 343 -1.16 27.16 2.84
N THR A 344 -1.63 27.89 3.83
CA THR A 344 -1.82 27.37 5.19
C THR A 344 -3.31 27.41 5.52
N ASN A 345 -3.82 26.35 6.15
CA ASN A 345 -5.17 26.38 6.68
C ASN A 345 -5.17 27.05 8.08
N PRO A 346 -6.01 28.06 8.33
CA PRO A 346 -6.08 28.70 9.64
C PRO A 346 -6.74 27.81 10.72
N ASN A 347 -7.42 26.73 10.32
CA ASN A 347 -8.00 25.76 11.25
C ASN A 347 -6.94 24.76 11.74
N TYR A 348 -7.24 24.06 12.84
CA TYR A 348 -6.38 23.03 13.41
C TYR A 348 -7.14 21.72 13.70
N PHE A 349 -6.39 20.63 13.83
CA PHE A 349 -6.84 19.36 14.40
C PHE A 349 -6.30 19.24 15.83
N ALA A 350 -7.07 18.67 16.75
CA ALA A 350 -6.55 18.34 18.08
C ALA A 350 -5.54 17.20 17.97
N ARG A 351 -4.37 17.37 18.59
CA ARG A 351 -3.31 16.37 18.64
C ARG A 351 -3.76 15.16 19.46
N PRO A 352 -3.64 13.93 18.93
CA PRO A 352 -3.98 12.71 19.67
C PRO A 352 -2.87 12.35 20.67
N THR A 353 -2.89 12.94 21.87
CA THR A 353 -1.81 12.77 22.86
C THR A 353 -1.94 11.54 23.74
N THR A 354 -3.17 11.05 23.97
CA THR A 354 -3.46 9.94 24.90
C THR A 354 -4.19 8.76 24.28
N LYS A 355 -4.90 8.98 23.16
CA LYS A 355 -5.63 7.95 22.41
C LYS A 355 -5.37 8.10 20.93
N THR A 356 -5.37 6.99 20.22
CA THR A 356 -5.21 7.02 18.76
C THR A 356 -6.39 7.72 18.11
N VAL A 357 -6.15 8.31 16.94
CA VAL A 357 -7.18 8.86 16.08
C VAL A 357 -7.09 8.21 14.71
N LYS A 358 -8.23 8.07 14.02
CA LYS A 358 -8.27 7.71 12.61
C LYS A 358 -8.44 8.97 11.77
N ALA A 359 -7.67 9.08 10.69
CA ALA A 359 -7.73 10.23 9.80
C ALA A 359 -7.63 9.83 8.33
N ALA A 360 -8.21 10.63 7.46
CA ALA A 360 -8.12 10.51 6.01
C ALA A 360 -7.41 11.72 5.39
N VAL A 361 -6.59 11.44 4.37
CA VAL A 361 -6.09 12.43 3.42
C VAL A 361 -6.56 12.01 2.03
N SER A 362 -7.50 12.77 1.48
CA SER A 362 -8.19 12.45 0.23
C SER A 362 -7.76 13.42 -0.86
N MET A 363 -7.15 12.92 -1.93
CA MET A 363 -6.73 13.71 -3.09
C MET A 363 -7.48 13.20 -4.32
N VAL A 364 -8.63 13.79 -4.63
CA VAL A 364 -9.55 13.33 -5.69
C VAL A 364 -10.03 14.50 -6.52
N GLY A 365 -10.05 14.34 -7.84
CA GLY A 365 -10.59 15.36 -8.76
C GLY A 365 -9.92 16.73 -8.62
N GLY A 366 -8.67 16.77 -8.17
CA GLY A 366 -7.99 18.03 -7.91
C GLY A 366 -8.41 18.73 -6.64
N THR A 367 -8.94 18.01 -5.66
CA THR A 367 -9.22 18.55 -4.33
C THR A 367 -8.51 17.71 -3.29
N THR A 368 -7.88 18.38 -2.34
CA THR A 368 -7.29 17.76 -1.15
C THR A 368 -8.17 18.04 0.07
N VAL A 369 -8.66 16.97 0.70
CA VAL A 369 -9.48 17.00 1.91
C VAL A 369 -8.84 16.17 3.01
N LEU A 370 -8.64 16.78 4.18
CA LEU A 370 -8.15 16.12 5.38
C LEU A 370 -9.29 16.03 6.38
N LYS A 371 -9.46 14.88 7.03
CA LYS A 371 -10.61 14.63 7.92
C LYS A 371 -10.25 13.67 9.04
N VAL A 372 -10.67 13.98 10.27
CA VAL A 372 -10.71 13.01 11.37
C VAL A 372 -11.94 12.11 11.20
N LEU A 373 -11.73 10.81 11.36
CA LEU A 373 -12.73 9.76 11.15
C LEU A 373 -13.21 9.22 12.50
N ASP A 374 -14.36 8.58 12.49
CA ASP A 374 -14.86 7.82 13.63
C ASP A 374 -13.92 6.65 13.98
N ASP A 375 -13.76 6.36 15.27
CA ASP A 375 -12.91 5.27 15.78
C ASP A 375 -13.32 3.91 15.21
N SER A 376 -14.59 3.73 14.85
CA SER A 376 -15.10 2.50 14.21
C SER A 376 -14.80 2.39 12.72
N TYR A 377 -14.23 3.42 12.07
CA TYR A 377 -13.99 3.41 10.63
C TYR A 377 -13.03 2.27 10.24
N ASP A 378 -13.49 1.37 9.37
CA ASP A 378 -12.74 0.20 8.93
C ASP A 378 -11.86 0.52 7.70
N PHE A 379 -10.62 0.03 7.72
CA PHE A 379 -9.69 0.15 6.60
C PHE A 379 -9.88 -1.04 5.67
N SER A 380 -11.11 -1.24 5.19
CA SER A 380 -11.52 -2.39 4.36
C SER A 380 -10.67 -2.52 3.08
N THR A 381 -10.75 -3.68 2.42
CA THR A 381 -10.02 -3.91 1.14
C THR A 381 -10.53 -3.06 -0.03
N GLY A 382 -11.70 -2.46 0.10
CA GLY A 382 -12.23 -1.52 -0.88
C GLY A 382 -13.29 -0.59 -0.28
N LEU A 383 -13.42 0.60 -0.85
CA LEU A 383 -14.35 1.63 -0.41
C LEU A 383 -15.51 1.74 -1.39
N SER A 384 -16.72 1.80 -0.86
CA SER A 384 -17.93 2.09 -1.63
C SER A 384 -18.01 3.57 -2.04
N GLN A 385 -18.84 3.90 -3.02
CA GLN A 385 -19.01 5.29 -3.47
C GLN A 385 -19.46 6.19 -2.32
N ARG A 386 -20.39 5.71 -1.47
CA ARG A 386 -20.85 6.44 -0.29
C ARG A 386 -19.72 6.76 0.69
N GLN A 387 -18.80 5.81 0.92
CA GLN A 387 -17.64 6.07 1.78
C GLN A 387 -16.72 7.13 1.16
N VAL A 388 -16.44 7.04 -0.14
CA VAL A 388 -15.62 8.04 -0.85
C VAL A 388 -16.28 9.42 -0.79
N ASP A 389 -17.58 9.52 -1.06
CA ASP A 389 -18.32 10.77 -0.98
C ASP A 389 -18.30 11.34 0.45
N ALA A 390 -18.40 10.50 1.48
CA ALA A 390 -18.31 10.92 2.88
C ALA A 390 -16.91 11.46 3.24
N LEU A 391 -15.84 10.86 2.69
CA LEU A 391 -14.46 11.34 2.84
C LEU A 391 -14.23 12.69 2.15
N LEU A 392 -14.95 12.98 1.06
CA LEU A 392 -14.85 14.23 0.30
C LEU A 392 -15.83 15.31 0.77
N SER A 393 -16.92 14.93 1.45
CA SER A 393 -17.95 15.85 1.94
C SER A 393 -17.39 16.82 2.98
N THR A 394 -17.86 18.08 2.93
CA THR A 394 -17.46 19.18 3.85
C THR A 394 -18.48 19.43 4.98
N ALA A 395 -19.40 18.49 5.23
CA ALA A 395 -20.42 18.65 6.26
C ALA A 395 -19.88 18.33 7.68
N ALA A 396 -20.42 19.03 8.67
CA ALA A 396 -19.91 19.27 10.02
C ALA A 396 -19.71 18.03 10.92
N VAL A 397 -18.67 17.24 10.65
CA VAL A 397 -18.05 16.39 11.68
C VAL A 397 -16.69 17.00 12.03
N SER A 398 -16.44 17.09 13.34
CA SER A 398 -15.32 17.75 14.00
C SER A 398 -13.96 17.50 13.33
N ALA A 399 -13.39 18.57 12.79
CA ALA A 399 -12.07 18.68 12.17
C ALA A 399 -11.98 18.17 10.72
N GLN A 400 -12.16 19.11 9.78
CA GLN A 400 -11.89 18.93 8.36
C GLN A 400 -11.19 20.17 7.78
N MET A 401 -10.28 19.96 6.85
CA MET A 401 -9.56 21.02 6.14
C MET A 401 -9.54 20.75 4.64
N LYS A 402 -9.89 21.78 3.86
CA LYS A 402 -9.69 21.79 2.42
C LYS A 402 -8.45 22.64 2.13
N LEU A 403 -7.54 22.10 1.33
CA LEU A 403 -6.33 22.82 0.91
C LEU A 403 -6.41 23.16 -0.58
N PRO A 404 -5.81 24.30 -0.99
CA PRO A 404 -5.59 24.62 -2.39
C PRO A 404 -4.83 23.49 -3.08
N SER A 405 -5.02 23.40 -4.38
CA SER A 405 -4.74 22.20 -5.18
C SER A 405 -3.90 22.53 -6.39
#